data_AF-A0A838P0B2-F1
#
_entry.id   AF-A0A838P0B2-F1
#
_cell.length_a   1.000
_cell.length_b   1.000
_cell.length_c   1.000
_cell.angle_alpha   90.00
_cell.angle_beta   90.00
_cell.angle_gamma   90.00
#
_symmetry.space_group_name_H-M   'P 1'
#
loop_
_entity.id
_entity.type
_entity.pdbx_description
1 polymer ?
#
loop_
_entity_poly.entity_id
_entity_poly.type
_entity_poly.pdbx_seq_one_letter_code
_entity_poly.pdbx_strand_id
1 'polypeptide(L)'
;MAHNGSLVPIPGRDVMVQAWYQGGISVFDWTDPANPKEIAFHDRGPADSTRIASGGSWSVYWYNGVMVSSEISRGLDIFELTPSGFLSQNEIDAAKSVRLDYLNTQGQQKLVWPPSFSLARAYLDQLERSNGLDAGKIASVREALAAAEDQSETERRDGLTELASRLDGDAAGAQDGAKVRTLAGAVRELAEGSGLAARQ
;
A
#
# COMPACT_ATOMS: atom_id res chain seq x y z
N MET A 1 15.19 18.40 11.44
CA MET A 1 16.05 17.20 11.56
C MET A 1 15.18 16.01 11.20
N ALA A 2 15.67 15.09 10.38
CA ALA A 2 14.94 13.87 10.05
C ALA A 2 15.33 12.77 11.03
N HIS A 3 14.36 12.05 11.57
CA HIS A 3 14.63 10.81 12.30
C HIS A 3 14.40 9.60 11.39
N ASN A 4 14.82 8.41 11.83
CA ASN A 4 14.63 7.18 11.07
C ASN A 4 13.15 6.99 10.71
N GLY A 5 12.86 6.67 9.44
CA GLY A 5 11.52 6.37 8.94
C GLY A 5 11.26 4.87 8.87
N SER A 6 10.05 4.50 8.44
CA SER A 6 9.71 3.10 8.15
C SER A 6 8.87 2.98 6.89
N LEU A 7 9.03 1.87 6.17
CA LEU A 7 8.17 1.55 5.05
C LEU A 7 6.71 1.40 5.48
N VAL A 8 5.81 1.92 4.65
CA VAL A 8 4.38 1.62 4.67
C VAL A 8 4.16 0.54 3.60
N PRO A 9 3.56 -0.61 3.92
CA PRO A 9 3.47 -1.75 3.01
C PRO A 9 2.42 -1.58 1.91
N ILE A 10 2.51 -0.52 1.12
CA ILE A 10 1.68 -0.37 -0.08
C ILE A 10 2.21 -1.33 -1.16
N PRO A 11 1.38 -2.23 -1.72
CA PRO A 11 1.85 -3.21 -2.70
C PRO A 11 2.49 -2.57 -3.94
N GLY A 12 3.65 -3.10 -4.33
CA GLY A 12 4.37 -2.67 -5.54
C GLY A 12 4.83 -1.21 -5.53
N ARG A 13 4.90 -0.57 -4.36
CA ARG A 13 5.37 0.80 -4.18
C ARG A 13 6.36 0.89 -3.03
N ASP A 14 7.35 1.75 -3.18
CA ASP A 14 8.24 2.14 -2.11
C ASP A 14 7.64 3.39 -1.45
N VAL A 15 6.95 3.20 -0.33
CA VAL A 15 6.32 4.29 0.44
C VAL A 15 6.92 4.31 1.83
N MET A 16 7.32 5.48 2.30
CA MET A 16 7.91 5.66 3.63
C MET A 16 7.17 6.73 4.41
N VAL A 17 7.05 6.53 5.73
CA VAL A 17 6.64 7.57 6.67
C VAL A 17 7.87 8.05 7.45
N GLN A 18 7.98 9.37 7.63
CA GLN A 18 9.11 10.00 8.33
C GLN A 18 8.68 11.21 9.15
N ALA A 19 9.32 11.37 10.30
CA ALA A 19 9.14 12.51 11.19
C ALA A 19 10.25 13.55 10.99
N TRP A 20 9.85 14.83 11.05
CA TRP A 20 10.67 16.00 10.75
C TRP A 20 10.73 17.00 11.91
N TYR A 21 10.59 16.55 13.16
CA TYR A 21 10.47 17.43 14.33
C TYR A 21 9.35 18.44 14.10
N GLN A 22 9.64 19.75 14.18
CA GLN A 22 8.66 20.81 13.97
C GLN A 22 8.15 20.91 12.53
N GLY A 23 8.75 20.18 11.57
CA GLY A 23 8.21 20.00 10.23
C GLY A 23 7.10 18.94 10.15
N GLY A 24 6.75 18.29 11.27
CA GLY A 24 5.67 17.33 11.35
C GLY A 24 6.03 15.94 10.81
N ILE A 25 5.06 15.30 10.15
CA ILE A 25 5.17 13.96 9.56
C ILE A 25 4.90 14.07 8.07
N SER A 26 5.70 13.36 7.27
CA SER A 26 5.49 13.20 5.84
C SER A 26 5.37 11.71 5.51
N VAL A 27 4.43 11.37 4.64
CA VAL A 27 4.36 10.09 3.94
C VAL A 27 4.68 10.37 2.49
N PHE A 28 5.73 9.72 1.97
CA PHE A 28 6.17 9.95 0.60
C PHE A 28 6.36 8.65 -0.16
N ASP A 29 6.06 8.72 -1.44
CA ASP A 29 6.29 7.69 -2.43
C ASP A 29 7.59 8.00 -3.18
N TRP A 30 8.51 7.05 -3.17
CA TRP A 30 9.82 7.11 -3.82
C TRP A 30 10.04 5.89 -4.73
N THR A 31 8.95 5.25 -5.15
CA THR A 31 8.95 4.16 -6.15
C THR A 31 9.65 4.58 -7.45
N ASP A 32 9.54 5.86 -7.82
CA ASP A 32 10.42 6.51 -8.79
C ASP A 32 11.39 7.44 -8.05
N PRO A 33 12.64 7.00 -7.79
CA PRO A 33 13.63 7.80 -7.06
C PRO A 33 13.99 9.12 -7.75
N ALA A 34 13.74 9.25 -9.07
CA ALA A 34 13.99 10.49 -9.79
C ALA A 34 12.88 11.53 -9.55
N ASN A 35 11.69 11.10 -9.14
CA ASN A 35 10.52 11.96 -8.94
C ASN A 35 9.75 11.60 -7.65
N PRO A 36 10.36 11.71 -6.45
CA PRO A 36 9.68 11.42 -5.20
C PRO A 36 8.52 12.39 -4.97
N LYS A 37 7.42 11.90 -4.38
CA LYS A 37 6.21 12.70 -4.12
C LYS A 37 5.75 12.51 -2.69
N GLU A 38 5.50 13.60 -1.98
CA GLU A 38 4.72 13.58 -0.75
C GLU A 38 3.26 13.25 -1.09
N ILE A 39 2.69 12.25 -0.41
CA ILE A 39 1.34 11.74 -0.66
C ILE A 39 0.39 11.94 0.53
N ALA A 40 0.94 12.22 1.71
CA ALA A 40 0.20 12.68 2.88
C ALA A 40 1.16 13.40 3.85
N PHE A 41 0.63 14.29 4.68
CA PHE A 41 1.40 14.93 5.75
C PHE A 41 0.51 15.18 6.97
N HIS A 42 1.16 15.39 8.10
CA HIS A 42 0.52 15.93 9.29
C HIS A 42 1.43 16.97 9.93
N ASP A 43 0.91 18.20 10.05
CA ASP A 43 1.53 19.26 10.82
C ASP A 43 0.52 19.76 11.86
N ARG A 44 0.94 19.79 13.11
CA ARG A 44 0.14 20.21 14.26
C ARG A 44 0.27 21.71 14.53
N GLY A 45 1.18 22.39 13.83
CA GLY A 45 1.57 23.76 14.08
C GLY A 45 2.47 23.91 15.30
N PRO A 46 2.75 25.17 15.73
CA PRO A 46 3.72 25.44 16.76
C PRO A 46 3.31 24.85 18.12
N ALA A 47 4.33 24.44 18.89
CA ALA A 47 4.12 23.91 20.25
C ALA A 47 3.48 24.95 21.19
N ASP A 48 3.83 26.22 21.00
CA ASP A 48 3.30 27.41 21.68
C ASP A 48 3.23 28.55 20.65
N SER A 49 2.11 29.28 20.58
CA SER A 49 1.89 30.34 19.59
C SER A 49 2.55 31.67 19.95
N THR A 50 3.10 31.81 21.16
CA THR A 50 3.58 33.08 21.73
C THR A 50 5.07 33.11 22.03
N ARG A 51 5.72 31.94 22.10
CA ARG A 51 7.15 31.82 22.42
C ARG A 51 7.78 30.61 21.75
N ILE A 52 9.10 30.66 21.59
CA ILE A 52 9.88 29.53 21.08
C ILE A 52 9.85 28.42 22.12
N ALA A 53 9.39 27.24 21.70
CA ALA A 53 9.38 26.02 22.50
C ALA A 53 9.91 24.85 21.66
N SER A 54 10.54 23.87 22.33
CA SER A 54 10.87 22.59 21.69
C SER A 54 9.59 21.79 21.45
N GLY A 55 9.60 20.94 20.44
CA GLY A 55 8.43 20.17 20.02
C GLY A 55 8.59 19.59 18.63
N GLY A 56 7.52 18.97 18.15
CA GLY A 56 7.44 18.24 16.90
C GLY A 56 7.61 16.73 17.06
N SER A 57 7.30 16.01 15.98
CA SER A 57 7.39 14.54 15.95
C SER A 57 8.85 14.11 16.02
N TRP A 58 9.21 13.39 17.09
CA TRP A 58 10.52 12.77 17.26
C TRP A 58 10.68 11.56 16.34
N SER A 59 9.68 10.68 16.33
CA SER A 59 9.65 9.49 15.46
C SER A 59 8.23 9.16 15.02
N VAL A 60 8.12 8.42 13.93
CA VAL A 60 6.86 7.86 13.42
C VAL A 60 7.16 6.57 12.70
N TYR A 61 6.38 5.52 12.97
CA TYR A 61 6.56 4.23 12.34
C TYR A 61 5.22 3.57 12.00
N TRP A 62 5.16 2.90 10.85
CA TRP A 62 4.05 2.02 10.52
C TRP A 62 4.08 0.78 11.40
N TYR A 63 2.96 0.46 12.03
CA TYR A 63 2.78 -0.79 12.74
C TYR A 63 1.35 -1.30 12.56
N ASN A 64 1.20 -2.38 11.80
CA ASN A 64 -0.02 -3.17 11.72
C ASN A 64 -1.31 -2.36 11.42
N GLY A 65 -1.21 -1.40 10.49
CA GLY A 65 -2.36 -0.64 10.00
C GLY A 65 -2.45 0.80 10.48
N VAL A 66 -1.58 1.20 11.41
CA VAL A 66 -1.51 2.57 11.93
C VAL A 66 -0.08 3.11 11.84
N MET A 67 0.05 4.43 11.84
CA MET A 67 1.32 5.11 12.07
C MET A 67 1.38 5.58 13.53
N VAL A 68 2.38 5.10 14.27
CA VAL A 68 2.59 5.38 15.68
C VAL A 68 3.66 6.45 15.80
N SER A 69 3.31 7.64 16.28
CA SER A 69 4.25 8.76 16.42
C SER A 69 4.49 9.13 17.87
N SER A 70 5.76 9.34 18.22
CA SER A 70 6.15 9.99 19.47
C SER A 70 6.50 11.45 19.16
N GLU A 71 5.82 12.37 19.84
CA GLU A 71 6.04 13.81 19.81
C GLU A 71 6.79 14.22 21.09
N ILE A 72 7.75 15.14 20.94
CA ILE A 72 8.73 15.49 21.96
C ILE A 72 8.11 16.00 23.28
N SER A 73 6.99 16.74 23.21
CA SER A 73 6.42 17.46 24.36
C SER A 73 5.04 16.96 24.82
N ARG A 74 4.29 16.31 23.94
CA ARG A 74 2.86 16.00 24.04
C ARG A 74 2.60 14.50 24.04
N GLY A 75 3.60 13.66 23.73
CA GLY A 75 3.52 12.22 23.91
C GLY A 75 3.19 11.45 22.63
N LEU A 76 2.08 10.72 22.61
CA LEU A 76 1.77 9.72 21.59
C LEU A 76 0.63 10.18 20.68
N ASP A 77 0.84 10.09 19.37
CA ASP A 77 -0.21 10.21 18.35
C ASP A 77 -0.31 8.91 17.54
N ILE A 78 -1.53 8.52 17.18
CA ILE A 78 -1.83 7.38 16.31
C ILE A 78 -2.61 7.88 15.10
N PHE A 79 -2.11 7.56 13.91
CA PHE A 79 -2.72 8.00 12.66
C PHE A 79 -3.11 6.81 11.79
N GLU A 80 -4.20 6.97 11.05
CA GLU A 80 -4.60 6.05 9.98
C GLU A 80 -4.56 6.75 8.63
N LEU A 81 -4.16 6.01 7.60
CA LEU A 81 -4.29 6.46 6.23
C LEU A 81 -5.76 6.41 5.80
N THR A 82 -6.17 7.40 5.00
CA THR A 82 -7.48 7.45 4.36
C THR A 82 -7.31 7.54 2.85
N PRO A 83 -8.28 7.08 2.05
CA PRO A 83 -8.21 7.16 0.60
C PRO A 83 -8.01 8.60 0.10
N SER A 84 -7.25 8.75 -0.98
CA SER A 84 -6.96 10.03 -1.63
C SER A 84 -6.68 9.82 -3.14
N GLY A 85 -6.36 10.91 -3.86
CA GLY A 85 -5.91 10.81 -5.25
C GLY A 85 -4.60 10.02 -5.43
N PHE A 86 -3.82 9.83 -4.36
CA PHE A 86 -2.55 9.08 -4.40
C PHE A 86 -2.67 7.65 -3.88
N LEU A 87 -3.78 7.30 -3.22
CA LEU A 87 -3.91 6.06 -2.49
C LEU A 87 -5.37 5.59 -2.49
N SER A 88 -5.64 4.41 -3.04
CA SER A 88 -6.97 3.81 -3.01
C SER A 88 -7.26 3.10 -1.68
N GLN A 89 -8.54 2.81 -1.39
CA GLN A 89 -8.92 1.99 -0.24
C GLN A 89 -8.31 0.59 -0.32
N ASN A 90 -8.26 -0.02 -1.52
CA ASN A 90 -7.67 -1.35 -1.70
C ASN A 90 -6.17 -1.36 -1.39
N GLU A 91 -5.44 -0.28 -1.72
CA GLU A 91 -4.02 -0.13 -1.35
C GLU A 91 -3.84 -0.07 0.18
N ILE A 92 -4.74 0.64 0.89
CA ILE A 92 -4.75 0.71 2.36
C ILE A 92 -5.07 -0.66 2.96
N ASP A 93 -6.08 -1.36 2.45
CA ASP A 93 -6.50 -2.66 2.95
C ASP A 93 -5.43 -3.73 2.70
N ALA A 94 -4.78 -3.70 1.54
CA ALA A 94 -3.64 -4.54 1.25
C ALA A 94 -2.45 -4.23 2.17
N ALA A 95 -2.19 -2.96 2.48
CA ALA A 95 -1.16 -2.61 3.46
C ALA A 95 -1.46 -3.12 4.87
N LYS A 96 -2.74 -3.05 5.28
CA LYS A 96 -3.21 -3.57 6.58
C LYS A 96 -3.12 -5.10 6.68
N SER A 97 -3.03 -5.84 5.57
CA SER A 97 -2.89 -7.30 5.59
C SER A 97 -1.48 -7.77 5.96
N VAL A 98 -0.47 -6.89 5.84
CA VAL A 98 0.89 -7.18 6.32
C VAL A 98 0.95 -6.96 7.83
N ARG A 99 1.10 -8.07 8.57
CA ARG A 99 1.17 -8.09 10.03
C ARG A 99 2.58 -8.48 10.48
N LEU A 100 3.15 -7.66 11.36
CA LEU A 100 4.46 -7.88 11.97
C LEU A 100 4.25 -8.25 13.44
N ASP A 101 4.63 -9.48 13.80
CA ASP A 101 4.66 -9.95 15.19
C ASP A 101 5.74 -9.22 15.99
N TYR A 102 6.84 -8.90 15.32
CA TYR A 102 7.95 -8.11 15.83
C TYR A 102 8.40 -7.12 14.78
N LEU A 103 8.64 -5.87 15.18
CA LEU A 103 9.15 -4.83 14.29
C LEU A 103 10.40 -4.18 14.88
N ASN A 104 11.50 -4.29 14.14
CA ASN A 104 12.64 -3.39 14.26
C ASN A 104 12.74 -2.57 12.97
N THR A 105 12.47 -1.28 13.08
CA THR A 105 12.41 -0.35 11.94
C THR A 105 13.76 -0.16 11.26
N GLN A 106 14.87 -0.43 11.93
CA GLN A 106 16.19 -0.43 11.31
C GLN A 106 16.45 -1.66 10.43
N GLY A 107 15.73 -2.76 10.67
CA GLY A 107 15.94 -4.02 9.97
C GLY A 107 15.33 -4.08 8.57
N GLN A 108 14.41 -3.16 8.25
CA GLN A 108 13.73 -3.05 6.94
C GLN A 108 13.38 -4.43 6.34
N GLN A 109 12.59 -5.20 7.08
CA GLN A 109 12.25 -6.57 6.70
C GLN A 109 11.52 -6.61 5.35
N LYS A 110 11.71 -7.71 4.61
CA LYS A 110 10.97 -7.92 3.36
C LYS A 110 9.48 -8.03 3.67
N LEU A 111 8.70 -7.13 3.08
CA LEU A 111 7.25 -7.12 3.18
C LEU A 111 6.66 -8.15 2.21
N VAL A 112 5.70 -8.93 2.69
CA VAL A 112 5.00 -9.97 1.93
C VAL A 112 3.52 -9.82 2.19
N TRP A 113 2.74 -9.76 1.11
CA TRP A 113 1.29 -9.61 1.17
C TRP A 113 0.63 -10.96 0.97
N PRO A 114 -0.29 -11.38 1.86
CA PRO A 114 -1.09 -12.56 1.60
C PRO A 114 -2.00 -12.34 0.37
N PRO A 115 -2.26 -13.39 -0.44
CA PRO A 115 -3.20 -13.30 -1.54
C PRO A 115 -4.57 -12.86 -1.02
N SER A 116 -5.11 -11.81 -1.62
CA SER A 116 -6.38 -11.20 -1.21
C SER A 116 -7.00 -10.41 -2.36
N PHE A 117 -8.32 -10.23 -2.32
CA PHE A 117 -9.01 -9.37 -3.28
C PHE A 117 -8.51 -7.92 -3.20
N SER A 118 -8.20 -7.41 -2.00
CA SER A 118 -7.62 -6.08 -1.83
C SER A 118 -6.25 -5.95 -2.50
N LEU A 119 -5.39 -6.98 -2.43
CA LEU A 119 -4.10 -6.97 -3.14
C LEU A 119 -4.28 -6.90 -4.66
N ALA A 120 -5.16 -7.75 -5.23
CA ALA A 120 -5.45 -7.71 -6.66
C ALA A 120 -6.05 -6.36 -7.08
N ARG A 121 -7.04 -5.86 -6.33
CA ARG A 121 -7.67 -4.56 -6.61
C ARG A 121 -6.70 -3.38 -6.43
N ALA A 122 -5.74 -3.46 -5.51
CA ALA A 122 -4.71 -2.44 -5.34
C ALA A 122 -3.86 -2.29 -6.61
N TYR A 123 -3.41 -3.40 -7.21
CA TYR A 123 -2.70 -3.35 -8.48
C TYR A 123 -3.57 -2.84 -9.64
N LEU A 124 -4.86 -3.21 -9.66
CA LEU A 124 -5.81 -2.70 -10.65
C LEU A 124 -6.01 -1.18 -10.53
N ASP A 125 -6.24 -0.67 -9.32
CA ASP A 125 -6.42 0.77 -9.05
C ASP A 125 -5.15 1.56 -9.42
N GLN A 126 -3.97 0.98 -9.21
CA GLN A 126 -2.71 1.57 -9.62
C GLN A 126 -2.55 1.62 -11.15
N LEU A 127 -2.96 0.56 -11.88
CA LEU A 127 -2.97 0.54 -13.34
C LEU A 127 -3.94 1.58 -13.92
N GLU A 128 -5.12 1.73 -13.30
CA GLU A 128 -6.07 2.77 -13.69
C GLU A 128 -5.46 4.16 -13.47
N ARG A 129 -4.89 4.41 -12.28
CA ARG A 129 -4.27 5.70 -11.94
C ARG A 129 -3.09 6.07 -12.84
N SER A 130 -2.31 5.09 -13.31
CA SER A 130 -1.18 5.32 -14.21
C SER A 130 -1.54 5.28 -15.69
N ASN A 131 -2.81 5.01 -16.05
CA ASN A 131 -3.22 4.66 -17.42
C ASN A 131 -2.41 3.49 -18.00
N GLY A 132 -2.04 2.54 -17.15
CA GLY A 132 -1.23 1.36 -17.50
C GLY A 132 -1.99 0.30 -18.30
N LEU A 133 -3.33 0.30 -18.22
CA LEU A 133 -4.23 -0.62 -18.93
C LEU A 133 -5.46 0.15 -19.42
N ASP A 134 -6.02 -0.27 -20.56
CA ASP A 134 -7.23 0.34 -21.15
C ASP A 134 -8.42 0.35 -20.17
N ALA A 135 -9.19 1.44 -20.17
CA ALA A 135 -10.30 1.65 -19.23
C ALA A 135 -11.39 0.57 -19.34
N GLY A 136 -11.67 0.06 -20.55
CA GLY A 136 -12.62 -1.03 -20.75
C GLY A 136 -12.13 -2.34 -20.14
N LYS A 137 -10.82 -2.60 -20.24
CA LYS A 137 -10.18 -3.75 -19.59
C LYS A 137 -10.16 -3.61 -18.07
N ILE A 138 -9.86 -2.42 -17.55
CA ILE A 138 -9.94 -2.12 -16.11
C ILE A 138 -11.34 -2.45 -15.58
N ALA A 139 -12.39 -1.97 -16.25
CA ALA A 139 -13.78 -2.23 -15.86
C ALA A 139 -14.10 -3.73 -15.87
N SER A 140 -13.72 -4.45 -16.93
CA SER A 140 -13.95 -5.90 -17.04
C SER A 140 -13.20 -6.72 -15.97
N VAL A 141 -11.99 -6.32 -15.60
CA VAL A 141 -11.24 -6.98 -14.51
C VAL A 141 -11.88 -6.68 -13.15
N ARG A 142 -12.33 -5.44 -12.93
CA ARG A 142 -13.03 -5.04 -11.70
C ARG A 142 -14.31 -5.85 -11.49
N GLU A 143 -15.12 -6.00 -12.53
CA GLU A 143 -16.33 -6.82 -12.51
C GLU A 143 -16.02 -8.29 -12.26
N ALA A 144 -15.00 -8.85 -12.92
CA ALA A 144 -14.60 -10.25 -12.71
C ALA A 144 -14.14 -10.51 -11.26
N LEU A 145 -13.35 -9.60 -10.67
CA LEU A 145 -12.93 -9.69 -9.28
C LEU A 145 -14.10 -9.54 -8.30
N ALA A 146 -15.08 -8.69 -8.60
CA ALA A 146 -16.28 -8.55 -7.78
C ALA A 146 -17.14 -9.82 -7.84
N ALA A 147 -17.40 -10.32 -9.04
CA ALA A 147 -18.17 -11.55 -9.23
C ALA A 147 -17.51 -12.73 -8.51
N ALA A 148 -16.21 -12.94 -8.67
CA ALA A 148 -15.50 -14.06 -8.05
C ALA A 148 -15.53 -14.05 -6.51
N GLU A 149 -15.61 -12.89 -5.87
CA GLU A 149 -15.65 -12.78 -4.41
C GLU A 149 -16.92 -13.39 -3.81
N ASP A 150 -18.04 -13.31 -4.53
CA ASP A 150 -19.35 -13.82 -4.10
C ASP A 150 -19.63 -15.28 -4.51
N GLN A 151 -18.73 -15.91 -5.29
CA GLN A 151 -18.91 -17.27 -5.79
C GLN A 151 -18.45 -18.34 -4.78
N SER A 152 -18.87 -19.58 -5.01
CA SER A 152 -18.33 -20.75 -4.32
C SER A 152 -16.82 -20.88 -4.57
N GLU A 153 -16.09 -21.61 -3.71
CA GLU A 153 -14.64 -21.74 -3.81
C GLU A 153 -14.18 -22.28 -5.18
N THR A 154 -14.88 -23.29 -5.72
CA THR A 154 -14.57 -23.87 -7.03
C THR A 154 -14.81 -22.88 -8.17
N GLU A 155 -15.99 -22.26 -8.22
CA GLU A 155 -16.34 -21.27 -9.25
C GLU A 155 -15.42 -20.04 -9.19
N ARG A 156 -15.07 -19.60 -7.97
CA ARG A 156 -14.09 -18.54 -7.74
C ARG A 156 -12.73 -18.92 -8.30
N ARG A 157 -12.22 -20.10 -7.97
CA ARG A 157 -10.91 -20.57 -8.45
C ARG A 157 -10.85 -20.62 -9.98
N ASP A 158 -11.88 -21.16 -10.61
CA ASP A 158 -11.94 -21.27 -12.06
C ASP A 158 -12.00 -19.87 -12.71
N GLY A 159 -12.88 -19.00 -12.21
CA GLY A 159 -13.02 -17.64 -12.70
C GLY A 159 -11.76 -16.78 -12.53
N LEU A 160 -11.05 -16.92 -11.41
CA LEU A 160 -9.78 -16.23 -11.19
C LEU A 160 -8.64 -16.79 -12.06
N THR A 161 -8.63 -18.09 -12.32
CA THR A 161 -7.64 -18.73 -13.21
C THR A 161 -7.81 -18.26 -14.66
N GLU A 162 -9.06 -18.17 -15.12
CA GLU A 162 -9.39 -17.58 -16.43
C GLU A 162 -8.99 -16.10 -16.48
N LEU A 163 -9.32 -15.33 -15.44
CA LEU A 163 -8.96 -13.91 -15.34
C LEU A 163 -7.45 -13.68 -15.41
N ALA A 164 -6.66 -14.48 -14.67
CA ALA A 164 -5.20 -14.39 -14.71
C ALA A 164 -4.65 -14.66 -16.12
N SER A 165 -5.19 -15.67 -16.82
CA SER A 165 -4.78 -16.01 -18.18
C SER A 165 -5.11 -14.91 -19.19
N ARG A 166 -6.27 -14.26 -19.04
CA ARG A 166 -6.65 -13.09 -19.84
C ARG A 166 -5.72 -11.91 -19.61
N LEU A 167 -5.37 -11.63 -18.35
CA LEU A 167 -4.44 -10.56 -17.98
C LEU A 167 -3.04 -10.79 -18.57
N ASP A 168 -2.54 -12.03 -18.58
CA ASP A 168 -1.26 -12.36 -19.24
C ASP A 168 -1.28 -12.02 -20.74
N GLY A 169 -2.40 -12.30 -21.42
CA GLY A 169 -2.60 -11.91 -22.82
C GLY A 169 -2.67 -10.39 -23.01
N ASP A 170 -3.33 -9.68 -22.10
CA ASP A 170 -3.46 -8.22 -22.13
C ASP A 170 -2.12 -7.50 -21.88
N ALA A 171 -1.21 -8.11 -21.13
CA ALA A 171 0.06 -7.52 -20.75
C ALA A 171 0.96 -7.15 -21.94
N ALA A 172 0.82 -7.82 -23.10
CA ALA A 172 1.61 -7.53 -24.29
C ALA A 172 1.21 -6.21 -24.98
N GLY A 173 -0.06 -5.80 -24.85
CA GLY A 173 -0.60 -4.57 -25.45
C GLY A 173 -0.83 -3.44 -24.44
N ALA A 174 -0.49 -3.65 -23.17
CA ALA A 174 -0.68 -2.69 -22.11
C ALA A 174 0.48 -1.67 -22.04
N GLN A 175 0.16 -0.44 -21.67
CA GLN A 175 1.16 0.61 -21.45
C GLN A 175 2.11 0.25 -20.30
N ASP A 176 1.60 -0.44 -19.27
CA ASP A 176 2.38 -0.99 -18.17
C ASP A 176 2.22 -2.52 -18.09
N GLY A 177 2.73 -3.21 -19.12
CA GLY A 177 2.66 -4.67 -19.20
C GLY A 177 3.34 -5.40 -18.04
N ALA A 178 4.34 -4.79 -17.41
CA ALA A 178 5.00 -5.38 -16.23
C ALA A 178 4.01 -5.45 -15.05
N LYS A 179 3.30 -4.36 -14.78
CA LYS A 179 2.33 -4.30 -13.70
C LYS A 179 1.06 -5.10 -13.98
N VAL A 180 0.66 -5.22 -15.25
CA VAL A 180 -0.41 -6.17 -15.63
C VAL A 180 -0.01 -7.62 -15.31
N ARG A 181 1.25 -8.01 -15.55
CA ARG A 181 1.75 -9.34 -15.12
C ARG A 181 1.79 -9.49 -13.59
N THR A 182 2.13 -8.43 -12.86
CA THR A 182 2.04 -8.43 -11.38
C THR A 182 0.61 -8.67 -10.90
N LEU A 183 -0.37 -8.00 -11.50
CA LEU A 183 -1.79 -8.22 -11.23
C LEU A 183 -2.20 -9.67 -11.57
N ALA A 184 -1.80 -10.19 -12.73
CA ALA A 184 -2.08 -11.58 -13.12
C ALA A 184 -1.51 -12.59 -12.11
N GLY A 185 -0.30 -12.34 -11.60
CA GLY A 185 0.32 -13.10 -10.51
C GLY A 185 -0.52 -13.09 -9.23
N ALA A 186 -0.92 -11.92 -8.75
CA ALA A 186 -1.73 -11.79 -7.55
C ALA A 186 -3.10 -12.48 -7.68
N VAL A 187 -3.74 -12.40 -8.86
CA VAL A 187 -5.00 -13.08 -9.15
C VAL A 187 -4.82 -14.61 -9.16
N ARG A 188 -3.71 -15.10 -9.71
CA ARG A 188 -3.38 -16.54 -9.72
C ARG A 188 -3.14 -17.08 -8.31
N GLU A 189 -2.35 -16.39 -7.50
CA GLU A 189 -2.12 -16.77 -6.10
C GLU A 189 -3.42 -16.75 -5.29
N LEU A 190 -4.31 -15.79 -5.57
CA LEU A 190 -5.64 -15.73 -4.96
C LEU A 190 -6.52 -16.93 -5.37
N ALA A 191 -6.45 -17.37 -6.64
CA ALA A 191 -7.16 -18.55 -7.13
C ALA A 191 -6.68 -19.84 -6.46
N GLU A 192 -5.40 -19.92 -6.12
CA GLU A 192 -4.81 -21.12 -5.53
C GLU A 192 -5.21 -21.33 -4.06
N GLY A 193 -5.79 -20.31 -3.40
CA GLY A 193 -6.07 -20.35 -1.96
C GLY A 193 -4.79 -20.40 -1.11
N SER A 194 -3.64 -20.12 -1.73
CA SER A 194 -2.32 -20.22 -1.14
C SER A 194 -2.06 -19.05 -0.19
N GLY A 195 -2.72 -19.07 0.96
CA GLY A 195 -2.09 -18.52 2.16
C GLY A 195 -0.79 -19.30 2.35
N LEU A 196 0.35 -18.66 2.07
CA LEU A 196 1.67 -19.12 2.47
C LEU A 196 1.75 -19.19 4.01
N ALA A 197 1.06 -20.15 4.61
CA ALA A 197 1.54 -20.79 5.81
C ALA A 197 2.83 -21.53 5.40
N ALA A 198 3.93 -21.23 6.10
CA ALA A 198 5.27 -21.81 5.92
C ALA A 198 6.17 -21.18 4.82
N ARG A 199 6.61 -19.95 5.05
CA ARG A 199 8.05 -19.64 5.05
C ARG A 199 8.37 -18.72 6.24
N GLN A 200 8.43 -19.32 7.43
CA GLN A 200 9.25 -18.81 8.53
C GLN A 200 10.68 -19.31 8.34
#